data_AF-A0A4R7EM29-F1
#
_entry.id   AF-A0A4R7EM29-F1
#
_cell.length_a   1.000
_cell.length_b   1.000
_cell.length_c   1.000
_cell.angle_alpha   90.00
_cell.angle_beta   90.00
_cell.angle_gamma   90.00
#
_symmetry.space_group_name_H-M   'P 1'
#
loop_
_entity.id
_entity.type
_entity.pdbx_description
1 polymer ?
#
loop_
_entity_poly.entity_id
_entity_poly.type
_entity_poly.pdbx_seq_one_letter_code
_entity_poly.pdbx_strand_id
1 'polypeptide(L)' 'MKLPIELKSNEFVVLVSIDVDPSYSISDKNMDAFYLSLPKSFKPIFKKIVNSTIRVYCVCNNEDDFMFCLRQTGYKTTLL' A
#
# COMPACT_ATOMS: atom_id res chain seq x y z
N MET A 1 -13.55 16.13 7.79
CA MET A 1 -12.09 16.34 7.95
C MET A 1 -11.48 16.46 6.56
N LYS A 2 -10.64 17.47 6.29
CA LYS A 2 -9.82 17.52 5.07
C LYS A 2 -8.53 16.75 5.35
N LEU A 3 -8.24 15.72 4.55
CA LEU A 3 -6.90 15.13 4.56
C LEU A 3 -5.90 16.20 4.11
N PRO A 4 -4.73 16.35 4.75
CA PRO A 4 -3.71 17.35 4.38
C PRO A 4 -2.97 16.99 3.07
N ILE A 5 -3.65 16.26 2.17
CA ILE A 5 -3.09 15.69 0.95
C ILE A 5 -3.98 16.21 -0.17
N GLU A 6 -3.43 17.10 -0.99
CA GLU A 6 -4.08 17.56 -2.20
C GLU A 6 -3.69 16.61 -3.33
N LEU A 7 -4.67 15.81 -3.78
CA LEU A 7 -4.47 14.88 -4.90
C LEU A 7 -4.36 15.69 -6.19
N LYS A 8 -3.34 15.40 -6.99
CA LYS A 8 -3.23 15.98 -8.33
C LYS A 8 -4.24 15.32 -9.26
N SER A 9 -4.50 15.95 -10.41
CA SER A 9 -5.37 15.38 -11.43
C SER A 9 -4.90 13.97 -11.79
N ASN A 10 -5.82 13.00 -11.81
CA ASN A 10 -5.60 11.57 -12.04
C ASN A 10 -4.86 10.81 -10.93
N GLU A 11 -4.68 11.39 -9.74
CA GLU A 11 -4.21 10.66 -8.56
C GLU A 11 -5.40 10.11 -7.75
N PHE A 12 -5.29 8.87 -7.29
CA PHE A 12 -6.26 8.20 -6.43
C PHE A 12 -5.58 7.52 -5.24
N VAL A 13 -6.32 7.29 -4.17
CA VAL A 13 -5.79 6.65 -2.95
C VAL A 13 -6.19 5.18 -2.93
N VAL A 14 -5.22 4.33 -2.64
CA VAL A 14 -5.40 2.88 -2.48
C VAL A 14 -4.99 2.48 -1.07
N LEU A 15 -5.81 1.67 -0.41
CA LEU A 15 -5.43 0.96 0.80
C LEU A 15 -4.92 -0.44 0.44
N VAL A 16 -3.63 -0.67 0.68
CA VAL A 16 -3.01 -1.98 0.60
C VAL A 16 -3.01 -2.58 2.01
N SER A 17 -3.71 -3.70 2.18
CA SER A 17 -3.70 -4.46 3.43
C SER A 17 -2.97 -5.78 3.21
N ILE A 18 -2.01 -6.08 4.08
CA ILE A 18 -1.15 -7.25 3.98
C ILE A 18 -1.29 -8.01 5.30
N ASP A 19 -1.79 -9.23 5.21
CA ASP A 19 -1.81 -10.13 6.35
C ASP A 19 -0.47 -10.89 6.38
N VAL A 20 0.27 -10.67 7.46
CA VAL A 20 1.55 -11.31 7.73
C VAL A 20 1.27 -12.57 8.52
N ASP A 21 1.85 -13.68 8.08
CA ASP A 21 1.77 -14.93 8.84
C ASP A 21 2.42 -14.73 10.23
N PRO A 22 1.77 -15.17 11.32
CA PRO A 22 2.27 -14.97 12.68
C PRO A 22 3.64 -15.61 12.96
N SER A 23 4.11 -16.53 12.10
CA SER A 23 5.46 -17.08 12.17
C SER A 23 6.57 -16.07 11.83
N TYR A 24 6.23 -14.93 11.20
CA TYR A 24 7.18 -13.87 10.84
C TYR A 24 7.13 -12.71 11.81
N SER A 25 8.31 -12.24 12.24
CA SER A 25 8.43 -11.04 13.06
C SER A 25 8.41 -9.77 12.19
N ILE A 26 7.42 -8.91 12.44
CA ILE A 26 7.33 -7.58 11.82
C ILE A 26 8.37 -6.69 12.50
N SER A 27 9.55 -6.57 11.90
CA SER A 27 10.62 -5.66 12.33
C SER A 27 10.74 -4.48 11.37
N ASP A 28 11.05 -3.29 11.87
CA ASP A 28 11.14 -2.07 11.06
C ASP A 28 12.14 -2.19 9.89
N LYS A 29 13.22 -2.98 10.06
CA LYS A 29 14.20 -3.25 8.98
C LYS A 29 13.61 -4.03 7.81
N ASN A 30 12.70 -4.97 8.05
CA ASN A 30 12.06 -5.76 7.00
C ASN A 30 11.00 -4.94 6.25
N MET A 31 10.44 -3.94 6.92
CA MET A 31 9.40 -3.08 6.38
C MET A 31 9.94 -2.10 5.34
N ASP A 32 11.12 -1.53 5.57
CA ASP A 32 11.74 -0.62 4.59
C ASP A 32 12.06 -1.33 3.26
N ALA A 33 12.56 -2.56 3.33
CA ALA A 33 12.76 -3.40 2.14
C ALA A 33 11.44 -3.71 1.41
N PHE A 34 10.37 -3.96 2.16
CA PHE A 34 9.03 -4.14 1.60
C PHE A 34 8.54 -2.87 0.88
N TYR A 35 8.67 -1.68 1.49
CA TYR A 35 8.23 -0.44 0.86
C TYR A 35 8.99 -0.11 -0.42
N LEU A 36 10.28 -0.49 -0.49
CA LEU A 36 11.08 -0.37 -1.71
C LEU A 36 10.67 -1.37 -2.80
N SER A 37 10.02 -2.47 -2.44
CA SER A 37 9.48 -3.45 -3.39
C SER A 37 8.13 -3.05 -3.99
N LEU A 38 7.48 -2.03 -3.44
CA LEU A 38 6.23 -1.52 -4.00
C LEU A 38 6.49 -0.91 -5.40
N PRO A 39 5.52 -1.02 -6.32
CA PRO A 39 5.66 -0.42 -7.64
C PRO A 39 5.88 1.09 -7.53
N LYS A 40 6.69 1.68 -8.43
CA LYS A 40 7.04 3.11 -8.39
C LYS A 40 5.81 4.04 -8.46
N SER A 41 4.72 3.54 -9.03
CA SER A 41 3.44 4.25 -9.13
C SER A 41 2.71 4.35 -7.78
N PHE A 42 3.07 3.51 -6.80
CA PHE A 42 2.50 3.53 -5.47
C PHE A 42 3.41 4.35 -4.57
N LYS A 43 2.91 5.48 -4.09
CA LYS A 43 3.61 6.34 -3.13
C LYS A 43 2.98 6.18 -1.76
N PRO A 44 3.63 5.48 -0.80
CA PRO A 44 3.12 5.34 0.55
C PRO A 44 3.00 6.70 1.23
N ILE A 45 1.83 6.99 1.78
CA ILE A 45 1.50 8.23 2.49
C ILE A 45 1.45 7.97 3.99
N PHE A 46 0.82 6.85 4.37
CA PHE A 46 0.60 6.49 5.74
C PHE A 46 0.69 4.98 5.91
N LYS A 47 1.41 4.55 6.94
CA LYS A 47 1.58 3.16 7.30
C LYS A 47 1.09 2.93 8.72
N LYS A 48 0.35 1.84 8.92
CA LYS A 48 -0.12 1.42 10.24
C LYS A 48 0.00 -0.09 10.36
N ILE A 49 0.66 -0.54 11.43
CA ILE A 49 0.70 -1.94 11.81
C ILE A 49 -0.43 -2.16 12.83
N VAL A 50 -1.27 -3.16 12.58
CA VAL A 50 -2.35 -3.56 13.47
C VAL A 50 -2.27 -5.07 13.62
N ASN A 51 -1.76 -5.55 14.75
CA ASN A 51 -1.50 -6.97 15.00
C ASN A 51 -0.60 -7.56 13.89
N SER A 52 -1.06 -8.62 13.23
CA SER A 52 -0.40 -9.28 12.11
C SER A 52 -0.70 -8.64 10.76
N THR A 53 -1.43 -7.52 10.71
CA THR A 53 -1.80 -6.86 9.46
C THR A 53 -1.06 -5.54 9.30
N ILE A 54 -0.46 -5.35 8.13
CA ILE A 54 0.14 -4.07 7.71
C ILE A 54 -0.86 -3.36 6.79
N ARG A 55 -1.17 -2.11 7.12
CA ARG A 55 -2.01 -1.24 6.30
C ARG A 55 -1.18 -0.11 5.75
N VAL A 56 -1.15 0.02 4.43
CA VAL A 56 -0.41 1.04 3.71
C VAL A 56 -1.37 1.82 2.83
N TYR A 57 -1.51 3.10 3.10
CA TYR A 57 -2.24 4.02 2.24
C TYR A 57 -1.27 4.58 1.22
N CYS A 58 -1.56 4.37 -0.06
CA CYS A 58 -0.73 4.81 -1.18
C CYS A 58 -1.50 5.80 -2.05
N VAL A 59 -0.84 6.87 -2.52
CA VAL A 59 -1.30 7.57 -3.73
C VAL A 59 -0.83 6.76 -4.92
N CYS A 60 -1.74 6.51 -5.86
CA CYS A 60 -1.44 5.98 -7.17
C CYS A 60 -1.83 6.99 -8.24
N ASN A 61 -1.04 7.08 -9.31
CA ASN A 61 -1.26 7.97 -10.45
C ASN A 61 -1.36 7.21 -11.78
N ASN A 62 -1.44 5.88 -11.74
CA ASN A 62 -1.49 5.03 -12.92
C ASN A 62 -2.39 3.81 -12.65
N GLU A 63 -3.59 3.84 -13.24
CA GLU A 63 -4.61 2.81 -13.07
C GLU A 63 -4.20 1.45 -13.65
N ASP A 64 -3.55 1.44 -14.82
CA ASP A 64 -3.13 0.19 -15.48
C ASP A 64 -2.06 -0.54 -14.66
N ASP A 65 -1.10 0.20 -14.10
CA ASP A 65 -0.07 -0.35 -13.22
C ASP A 65 -0.68 -0.90 -11.92
N PHE A 66 -1.65 -0.17 -11.35
CA PHE A 66 -2.43 -0.67 -10.21
C PHE A 66 -3.13 -1.99 -10.55
N MET A 67 -3.89 -2.05 -11.64
CA MET A 67 -4.64 -3.23 -12.07
C MET A 67 -3.73 -4.41 -12.44
N PHE A 68 -2.58 -4.14 -13.02
CA PHE A 68 -1.57 -5.16 -13.32
C PHE A 68 -0.95 -5.72 -12.04
N CYS A 69 -0.55 -4.87 -11.10
CA CYS A 69 0.02 -5.30 -9.83
C CYS A 69 -0.97 -6.11 -9.01
N LEU A 70 -2.26 -5.76 -9.00
CA LEU A 70 -3.31 -6.57 -8.36
C LEU A 70 -3.34 -8.02 -8.85
N ARG A 71 -3.15 -8.22 -10.15
CA ARG A 71 -3.16 -9.56 -10.76
C ARG A 71 -1.92 -10.38 -10.40
N GLN A 72 -0.77 -9.73 -10.25
CA GLN A 72 0.51 -10.43 -10.03
C GLN A 72 0.81 -10.77 -8.57
N THR A 73 0.36 -9.92 -7.64
CA THR A 73 0.87 -9.93 -6.26
C THR A 73 -0.07 -10.62 -5.27
N GLY A 74 -1.29 -10.98 -5.70
CA GLY A 74 -2.29 -11.56 -4.80
C GLY A 74 -2.81 -10.61 -3.71
N TYR A 75 -2.46 -9.32 -3.75
CA TYR A 75 -2.98 -8.32 -2.82
C TYR A 75 -4.50 -8.17 -3.02
N LYS A 76 -5.30 -8.47 -1.99
CA LYS A 76 -6.73 -8.15 -1.97
C LYS A 76 -6.90 -6.67 -1.63
N THR A 77 -6.94 -5.80 -2.63
CA THR A 77 -7.38 -4.42 -2.41
C THR A 77 -8.91 -4.36 -2.50
N THR A 78 -9.54 -3.75 -1.51
CA THR A 78 -10.95 -3.37 -1.61
C THR A 78 -11.00 -1.91 -2.05
N LEU A 79 -11.66 -1.63 -3.17
CA LEU A 79 -12.06 -0.27 -3.54
C LEU A 79 -13.10 0.19 -2.52
N LEU A 80 -12.80 1.28 -1.80
CA LEU A 80 -13.74 1.99 -0.92
C LEU A 80 -14.28 3.21 -1.65
#